data_AF-A0A9X1Z051-F1
#
_entry.id   AF-A0A9X1Z051-F1
#
_cell.length_a   1.000
_cell.length_b   1.000
_cell.length_c   1.000
_cell.angle_alpha   90.00
_cell.angle_beta   90.00
_cell.angle_gamma   90.00
#
_symmetry.space_group_name_H-M   'P 1'
#
loop_
_entity.id
_entity.type
_entity.pdbx_description
1 polymer ?
#
loop_
_entity_poly.entity_id
_entity_poly.type
_entity_poly.pdbx_seq_one_letter_code
_entity_poly.pdbx_strand_id
1 'polypeptide(L)' 'MHCPTCGEYGDLAVFSVKQTKAQVIACTECDSLWKTADMTAIGETFLDVADYLREQHLAPDWSALTLLRRI' A
#
# COMPACT_ATOMS: atom_id res chain seq x y z
N MET A 1 11.79 -7.09 1.47
CA MET A 1 11.02 -8.33 1.18
C MET A 1 10.39 -8.14 -0.20
N HIS A 2 10.17 -9.16 -1.01
CA HIS A 2 9.73 -8.94 -2.40
C HIS A 2 8.21 -8.82 -2.50
N CYS A 3 7.73 -7.87 -3.31
CA CYS A 3 6.32 -7.76 -3.63
C CYS A 3 5.84 -9.09 -4.25
N PRO A 4 4.78 -9.73 -3.73
CA PRO A 4 4.21 -10.95 -4.31
C PRO A 4 3.84 -10.83 -5.79
N THR A 5 3.47 -9.63 -6.24
CA THR A 5 3.06 -9.35 -7.63
C THR A 5 4.25 -9.01 -8.52
N CYS A 6 5.13 -8.14 -8.06
CA CYS A 6 6.26 -7.61 -8.82
C CYS A 6 7.55 -8.46 -8.71
N GLY A 7 7.58 -9.44 -7.78
CA GLY A 7 8.76 -10.24 -7.50
C GLY A 7 9.94 -9.39 -7.01
N GLU A 8 11.13 -9.69 -7.51
CA GLU A 8 12.39 -9.06 -7.09
C GLU A 8 12.49 -7.55 -7.34
N TYR A 9 11.65 -7.02 -8.22
CA TYR A 9 11.65 -5.61 -8.61
C TYR A 9 10.70 -4.74 -7.77
N GLY A 10 9.85 -5.33 -6.93
CA GLY A 10 8.87 -4.55 -6.18
C GLY A 10 9.47 -3.78 -5.01
N ASP A 11 9.23 -2.47 -4.96
CA ASP A 11 9.57 -1.60 -3.82
C ASP A 11 8.37 -1.49 -2.88
N LEU A 12 8.43 -2.21 -1.75
CA LEU A 12 7.39 -2.19 -0.73
C LEU A 12 7.66 -1.08 0.28
N ALA A 13 6.60 -0.40 0.68
CA ALA A 13 6.67 0.61 1.73
C ALA A 13 5.40 0.64 2.58
N VAL A 14 5.59 1.04 3.85
CA VAL A 14 4.49 1.34 4.75
C VAL A 14 4.07 2.80 4.54
N PHE A 15 2.79 3.00 4.31
CA PHE A 15 2.16 4.30 4.18
C PHE A 15 1.14 4.51 5.30
N SER A 16 0.93 5.77 5.66
CA SER A 16 -0.20 6.20 6.48
C SER A 16 -1.19 6.98 5.61
N VAL A 17 -2.45 6.59 5.62
CA VAL A 17 -3.54 7.35 5.00
C VAL A 17 -3.73 8.65 5.77
N LYS A 18 -3.61 9.81 5.13
CA LYS A 18 -3.58 11.11 5.83
C LYS A 18 -4.81 11.38 6.68
N GLN A 19 -5.99 11.03 6.15
CA GLN A 19 -7.29 11.32 6.77
C GLN A 19 -7.64 10.34 7.90
N THR A 20 -7.44 9.03 7.69
CA THR A 20 -7.82 8.00 8.67
C THR A 20 -6.69 7.58 9.60
N LYS A 21 -5.44 7.97 9.28
CA LYS A 21 -4.19 7.50 9.92
C LYS A 21 -3.97 5.99 9.83
N ALA A 22 -4.79 5.27 9.07
CA ALA A 22 -4.62 3.84 8.83
C ALA A 22 -3.25 3.59 8.20
N GLN A 23 -2.55 2.58 8.68
CA GLN A 23 -1.28 2.17 8.10
C GLN A 23 -1.51 0.99 7.17
N VAL A 24 -0.95 1.10 5.97
CA VAL A 24 -1.08 0.13 4.88
C VAL A 24 0.28 -0.11 4.28
N ILE A 25 0.47 -1.28 3.67
CA ILE A 25 1.65 -1.56 2.86
C ILE A 25 1.24 -1.40 1.41
N ALA A 26 2.07 -0.76 0.60
CA ALA A 26 1.86 -0.70 -0.83
C ALA A 26 3.18 -0.88 -1.59
N CYS A 27 3.09 -1.44 -2.78
CA CYS A 27 4.18 -1.49 -3.75
C CYS A 27 4.14 -0.23 -4.61
N THR A 28 5.23 0.52 -4.71
CA THR A 28 5.27 1.73 -5.56
C THR A 28 5.46 1.43 -7.04
N GLU A 29 5.76 0.17 -7.39
CA GLU A 29 5.98 -0.24 -8.79
C GLU A 29 4.72 -0.79 -9.48
N CYS A 30 3.86 -1.51 -8.74
CA CYS A 30 2.64 -2.12 -9.28
C CYS A 30 1.36 -1.65 -8.57
N ASP A 31 1.45 -0.62 -7.74
CA ASP A 31 0.33 -0.04 -6.98
C ASP A 31 -0.47 -1.05 -6.14
N SER A 32 0.04 -2.26 -5.91
CA SER A 32 -0.62 -3.26 -5.08
C SER A 32 -0.62 -2.81 -3.62
N LEU A 33 -1.75 -2.98 -2.93
CA LEU A 33 -1.94 -2.55 -1.54
C LEU A 33 -2.42 -3.70 -0.65
N TRP A 34 -1.91 -3.69 0.58
CA TRP A 34 -2.34 -4.55 1.68
C TRP A 34 -2.84 -3.68 2.83
N LYS A 35 -4.06 -3.96 3.32
CA LYS A 35 -4.74 -3.23 4.41
C LYS A 35 -4.14 -3.55 5.80
N THR A 36 -2.83 -3.64 5.88
CA THR A 36 -2.07 -3.96 7.09
C THR A 36 -0.71 -3.27 7.05
N ALA A 37 -0.16 -2.97 8.22
CA ALA A 37 1.22 -2.54 8.40
C ALA A 37 2.15 -3.70 8.79
N ASP A 38 1.59 -4.90 8.99
CA ASP A 38 2.30 -6.11 9.35
C ASP A 38 2.79 -6.83 8.08
N MET A 39 4.11 -6.85 7.91
CA MET A 39 4.74 -7.52 6.79
C MET A 39 4.56 -9.04 6.79
N THR A 40 4.35 -9.65 7.95
CA THR A 40 4.15 -11.10 8.04
C THR A 40 2.79 -11.53 7.49
N ALA A 41 1.86 -10.58 7.36
CA ALA A 41 0.53 -10.77 6.81
C ALA A 41 0.42 -10.42 5.30
N ILE A 42 1.55 -10.13 4.63
CA ILE A 42 1.57 -9.91 3.18
C ILE A 42 1.43 -11.27 2.47
N GLY A 43 0.23 -11.54 1.96
CA GLY A 43 -0.10 -12.69 1.11
C GLY A 43 -0.62 -12.25 -0.26
N GLU A 44 -1.60 -12.98 -0.81
CA GLU A 44 -2.29 -12.57 -2.06
C GLU A 44 -2.86 -11.15 -1.94
N THR A 45 -2.60 -10.34 -2.98
CA THR A 45 -3.00 -8.94 -3.04
C THR A 45 -4.51 -8.79 -3.11
N PHE A 46 -5.08 -7.88 -2.32
CA PHE A 46 -6.53 -7.73 -2.30
C PHE A 46 -7.02 -6.59 -3.21
N LEU A 47 -6.28 -5.46 -3.31
CA LEU A 47 -6.69 -4.23 -4.03
C LEU A 47 -5.46 -3.44 -4.51
N ASP A 48 -5.63 -2.57 -5.51
CA ASP A 48 -4.66 -1.50 -5.79
C ASP A 48 -4.90 -0.25 -4.90
N VAL A 49 -3.90 0.63 -4.85
CA VAL A 49 -3.92 1.86 -4.05
C VAL A 49 -5.10 2.76 -4.41
N ALA A 50 -5.40 2.94 -5.70
CA ALA A 50 -6.46 3.83 -6.14
C ALA A 50 -7.84 3.30 -5.73
N ASP A 51 -8.11 2.00 -5.89
CA ASP A 51 -9.36 1.40 -5.46
C ASP A 51 -9.54 1.43 -3.94
N TYR A 52 -8.48 1.15 -3.17
CA TYR A 52 -8.54 1.31 -1.72
C TYR A 52 -8.90 2.74 -1.30
N LEU A 53 -8.30 3.75 -1.93
CA LEU A 53 -8.60 5.15 -1.63
C LEU A 53 -10.04 5.51 -2.01
N ARG A 54 -10.57 5.00 -3.13
CA ARG A 54 -11.98 5.17 -3.52
C ARG A 54 -12.94 4.58 -2.49
N GLU A 55 -12.66 3.38 -1.97
CA GLU A 55 -13.46 2.76 -0.90
C GLU A 55 -13.47 3.62 0.37
N GLN A 56 -12.40 4.35 0.63
CA GLN A 56 -12.30 5.29 1.75
C GLN A 56 -12.89 6.68 1.43
N HIS A 57 -13.52 6.87 0.27
CA HIS A 57 -14.01 8.16 -0.22
C HIS A 57 -12.91 9.23 -0.32
N LEU A 58 -11.67 8.81 -0.61
CA LEU A 58 -10.51 9.66 -0.81
C LEU A 58 -10.19 9.85 -2.30
N ALA A 59 -9.41 10.89 -2.61
CA ALA A 59 -8.84 11.03 -3.93
C ALA A 59 -7.94 9.80 -4.23
N PRO A 60 -8.10 9.14 -5.39
CA PRO A 60 -7.32 7.96 -5.79
C PRO A 60 -5.91 8.36 -6.26
N ASP A 61 -5.16 9.00 -5.37
CA ASP A 61 -3.84 9.54 -5.65
C ASP A 61 -2.91 9.36 -4.45
N TRP A 62 -1.64 9.15 -4.73
CA TRP A 62 -0.59 8.94 -3.73
C TRP A 62 -0.42 10.12 -2.76
N SER A 63 -0.86 11.33 -3.13
CA SER A 63 -0.89 12.48 -2.21
C SER A 63 -1.82 12.29 -1.01
N ALA A 64 -2.78 11.35 -1.06
CA ALA A 64 -3.61 10.98 0.09
C ALA A 64 -2.84 10.13 1.12
N LEU A 65 -1.67 9.61 0.75
CA LEU A 65 -0.80 8.78 1.56
C LEU A 65 0.43 9.57 2.03
N THR A 66 0.98 9.16 3.18
CA THR A 66 2.26 9.62 3.70
C THR A 66 3.18 8.42 3.85
N LEU A 67 4.32 8.44 3.17
CA LEU A 67 5.35 7.41 3.34
C LEU A 67 5.87 7.43 4.79
N LEU A 68 5.83 6.28 5.46
CA LEU A 68 6.40 6.10 6.80
C LEU A 68 7.79 5.46 6.73
N ARG A 69 7.94 4.34 6.02
CA ARG A 69 9.22 3.62 5.84
C ARG A 69 9.17 2.67 4.64
N ARG A 70 10.34 2.37 4.05
CA ARG A 70 10.53 1.35 3.00
C ARG A 70 10.97 0.00 3.60
N ILE A 71 10.72 -1.12 2.90
CA ILE A 71 10.90 -2.49 3.41
C ILE A 71 11.27 -3.54 2.36
#